data_AF-A0A3E0DHM7-F1
#
_entry.id   AF-A0A3E0DHM7-F1
#
_cell.length_a   1.000
_cell.length_b   1.000
_cell.length_c   1.000
_cell.angle_alpha   90.00
_cell.angle_beta   90.00
_cell.angle_gamma   90.00
#
_symmetry.space_group_name_H-M   'P 1'
#
loop_
_entity.id
_entity.type
_entity.pdbx_description
1 polymer ?
#
loop_
_entity_poly.entity_id
_entity_poly.type
_entity_poly.pdbx_seq_one_letter_code
_entity_poly.pdbx_strand_id
1 'polypeptide(L)'
;MKRIHLLIFAICVSNILWACKKKESIDTSYLTLKVNLDKLDSNKWENIFKEVEVIPLEFNSESMLSSIDKIIFQDRQYLVLDKKTNIIYKFDSKGKYISKLDKLGEGPDEYFPISDFNINPYSGNIELTSIYGLFYIYDINFSWLETIEIQEVSSINKFEYLDKDIITLYCSNDRNYNLWLYSRSSKDYVNKLSMPQSIFESFGGTMLNNPLANSSTGQFYCVPFINSIYSIKQEGATLQYVWDFGGNTFESGTLVIGDPHQKFIDQYEYNIVNGFGSLYNYFDYESTIFAQFYFKNNFGTMLYNKVSNKYQIYYDNYTHSLTIHYLVDGYISYTSEENLEKVLKNANTTFNAKNMIQKNHEPNPILLKYKFKETR
;
A
#
# COMPACT_ATOMS: atom_id res chain seq x y z
N MET A 1 -48.41 0.64 -46.67
CA MET A 1 -47.10 0.21 -46.11
C MET A 1 -46.18 1.37 -45.72
N LYS A 2 -45.99 2.43 -46.54
CA LYS A 2 -45.10 3.57 -46.22
C LYS A 2 -45.43 4.35 -44.93
N ARG A 3 -46.72 4.51 -44.58
CA ARG A 3 -47.14 5.19 -43.32
C ARG A 3 -46.85 4.40 -42.05
N ILE A 4 -46.84 3.06 -42.12
CA ILE A 4 -46.51 2.19 -40.98
C ILE A 4 -45.00 2.20 -40.71
N HIS A 5 -44.17 2.30 -41.76
CA HIS A 5 -42.72 2.39 -41.62
C HIS A 5 -42.29 3.74 -41.00
N LEU A 6 -43.00 4.83 -41.28
CA LEU A 6 -42.75 6.14 -40.65
C LEU A 6 -43.09 6.14 -39.14
N LEU A 7 -44.16 5.44 -38.75
CA LEU A 7 -44.57 5.30 -37.34
C LEU A 7 -43.60 4.42 -36.54
N ILE A 8 -43.11 3.32 -37.13
CA ILE A 8 -42.11 2.46 -36.49
C ILE A 8 -40.76 3.21 -36.35
N PHE A 9 -40.35 3.98 -37.36
CA PHE A 9 -39.14 4.80 -37.29
C PHE A 9 -39.25 5.89 -36.21
N ALA A 10 -40.40 6.54 -36.06
CA ALA A 10 -40.62 7.53 -35.01
C ALA A 10 -40.60 6.94 -33.58
N ILE A 11 -41.12 5.72 -33.40
CA ILE A 11 -41.10 4.99 -32.11
C ILE A 11 -39.68 4.48 -31.79
N CYS A 12 -38.90 4.09 -32.80
CA CYS A 12 -37.49 3.72 -32.59
C CYS A 12 -36.61 4.93 -32.24
N VAL A 13 -36.87 6.10 -32.82
CA VAL A 13 -36.12 7.34 -32.49
C VAL A 13 -36.52 7.90 -31.12
N SER A 14 -37.77 7.74 -30.68
CA SER A 14 -38.19 8.17 -29.33
C SER A 14 -37.63 7.31 -28.19
N ASN A 15 -37.26 6.06 -28.45
CA ASN A 15 -36.63 5.17 -27.46
C ASN A 15 -35.11 5.37 -27.34
N ILE A 16 -34.47 6.03 -28.30
CA ILE A 16 -33.01 6.34 -28.25
C ILE A 16 -32.74 7.59 -27.39
N LEU A 17 -33.75 8.43 -27.13
CA LEU A 17 -33.63 9.64 -26.30
C LEU A 17 -33.89 9.40 -24.80
N TRP A 18 -34.22 8.17 -24.40
CA TRP A 18 -34.38 7.77 -22.99
C TRP A 18 -33.31 6.80 -22.50
N ALA A 19 -32.23 6.67 -23.27
CA ALA A 19 -30.98 6.03 -22.84
C ALA A 19 -29.91 7.09 -22.49
N CYS A 20 -30.32 8.20 -21.87
CA CYS A 20 -29.39 8.93 -21.01
C CYS A 20 -29.08 8.01 -19.82
N LYS A 21 -27.95 7.30 -19.89
CA LYS A 21 -27.30 6.75 -18.69
C LYS A 21 -27.25 7.89 -17.70
N LYS A 22 -28.06 7.79 -16.64
CA LYS A 22 -27.81 8.51 -15.39
C LYS A 22 -26.40 8.05 -15.02
N LYS A 23 -25.40 8.89 -15.26
CA LYS A 23 -24.11 8.75 -14.60
C LYS A 23 -24.50 8.76 -13.13
N GLU A 24 -24.43 7.62 -12.47
CA GLU A 24 -24.63 7.58 -11.03
C GLU A 24 -23.70 8.64 -10.48
N SER A 25 -24.31 9.72 -10.02
CA SER A 25 -23.61 10.72 -9.23
C SER A 25 -23.16 9.94 -8.02
N ILE A 26 -21.87 9.62 -7.97
CA ILE A 26 -21.18 9.20 -6.76
C ILE A 26 -21.74 10.11 -5.65
N ASP A 27 -22.33 9.50 -4.63
CA ASP A 27 -22.85 10.22 -3.48
C ASP A 27 -21.72 11.11 -2.95
N THR A 28 -21.88 12.42 -3.11
CA THR A 28 -20.75 13.36 -3.27
C THR A 28 -20.31 13.96 -1.95
N SER A 29 -20.74 13.41 -0.82
CA SER A 29 -20.30 13.86 0.51
C SER A 29 -18.94 13.26 0.86
N TYR A 30 -17.89 13.66 0.13
CA TYR A 30 -16.51 13.43 0.56
C TYR A 30 -16.07 14.56 1.50
N LEU A 31 -15.12 14.26 2.40
CA LEU A 31 -14.55 15.26 3.30
C LEU A 31 -13.23 15.78 2.73
N THR A 32 -13.12 17.11 2.59
CA THR A 32 -11.84 17.75 2.28
C THR A 32 -11.01 17.97 3.54
N LEU A 33 -9.83 17.36 3.60
CA LEU A 33 -8.89 17.49 4.70
C LEU A 33 -7.83 18.54 4.35
N LYS A 34 -8.00 19.75 4.87
CA LYS A 34 -7.10 20.87 4.62
C LYS A 34 -5.87 20.84 5.52
N VAL A 35 -4.70 20.83 4.92
CA VAL A 35 -3.41 20.72 5.61
C VAL A 35 -2.39 21.68 5.01
N ASN A 36 -1.90 22.62 5.81
CA ASN A 36 -0.76 23.44 5.42
C ASN A 36 0.55 22.66 5.66
N LEU A 37 1.19 22.20 4.58
CA LEU A 37 2.49 21.51 4.63
C LEU A 37 3.66 22.45 4.99
N ASP A 38 3.61 23.73 4.66
CA ASP A 38 4.65 24.69 5.06
C ASP A 38 4.68 24.97 6.57
N LYS A 39 3.73 24.40 7.32
CA LYS A 39 3.73 24.44 8.78
C LYS A 39 4.92 23.64 9.31
N LEU A 40 5.94 24.35 9.80
CA LEU A 40 7.01 23.78 10.60
C LEU A 40 6.52 23.63 12.05
N ASP A 41 5.94 22.48 12.36
CA ASP A 41 5.77 22.11 13.76
C ASP A 41 7.17 21.87 14.36
N SER A 42 7.50 22.52 15.47
CA SER A 42 8.75 22.30 16.21
C SER A 42 8.78 20.94 16.94
N ASN A 43 7.90 20.01 16.53
CA ASN A 43 7.72 18.73 17.18
C ASN A 43 8.71 17.72 16.62
N LYS A 44 9.40 17.03 17.51
CA LYS A 44 10.29 15.95 17.14
C LYS A 44 9.49 14.69 16.80
N TRP A 45 9.92 13.95 15.80
CA TRP A 45 9.24 12.74 15.34
C TRP A 45 9.17 11.63 16.41
N GLU A 46 10.19 11.50 17.26
CA GLU A 46 10.15 10.60 18.43
C GLU A 46 9.04 10.92 19.42
N ASN A 47 8.46 12.13 19.37
CA ASN A 47 7.36 12.48 20.26
C ASN A 47 6.10 11.65 20.00
N ILE A 48 5.98 11.05 18.81
CA ILE A 48 4.88 10.16 18.45
C ILE A 48 5.03 8.78 19.10
N PHE A 49 6.26 8.36 19.41
CA PHE A 49 6.57 7.00 19.80
C PHE A 49 6.94 6.88 21.28
N LYS A 50 6.42 5.85 21.93
CA LYS A 50 6.79 5.47 23.30
C LYS A 50 8.16 4.79 23.32
N GLU A 51 8.41 3.96 22.31
CA GLU A 51 9.60 3.12 22.22
C GLU A 51 9.86 2.78 20.75
N VAL A 52 11.13 2.61 20.41
CA VAL A 52 11.57 1.98 19.17
C VAL A 52 12.45 0.80 19.53
N GLU A 53 12.03 -0.38 19.11
CA GLU A 53 12.80 -1.61 19.27
C GLU A 53 13.67 -1.82 18.02
N VAL A 54 14.97 -1.99 18.25
CA VAL A 54 15.95 -2.29 17.19
C VAL A 54 16.17 -3.79 17.16
N ILE A 55 15.83 -4.42 16.04
CA ILE A 55 15.76 -5.87 15.91
C ILE A 55 16.64 -6.29 14.72
N PRO A 56 17.92 -6.66 14.97
CA PRO A 56 18.79 -7.17 13.93
C PRO A 56 18.27 -8.53 13.47
N LEU A 57 18.07 -8.70 12.16
CA LEU A 57 17.76 -10.02 11.62
C LEU A 57 19.05 -10.84 11.59
N GLU A 58 18.98 -12.09 12.07
CA GLU A 58 20.10 -13.02 12.06
C GLU A 58 20.62 -13.19 10.64
N PHE A 59 21.93 -13.09 10.46
CA PHE A 59 22.62 -13.30 9.20
C PHE A 59 23.47 -14.57 9.27
N ASN A 60 23.07 -15.58 8.50
CA ASN A 60 23.81 -16.83 8.29
C ASN A 60 23.50 -17.38 6.89
N SER A 61 24.12 -18.51 6.51
CA SER A 61 23.94 -19.12 5.19
C SER A 61 22.50 -19.48 4.84
N GLU A 62 21.63 -19.67 5.84
CA GLU A 62 20.22 -20.04 5.68
C GLU A 62 19.26 -18.86 5.68
N SER A 63 19.74 -17.66 6.02
CA SER A 63 18.88 -16.49 6.29
C SER A 63 19.33 -15.22 5.57
N MET A 64 20.30 -15.30 4.66
CA MET A 64 20.83 -14.15 3.93
C MET A 64 19.76 -13.52 3.02
N LEU A 65 19.34 -12.30 3.35
CA LEU A 65 18.40 -11.50 2.58
C LEU A 65 19.13 -10.65 1.55
N SER A 66 18.60 -10.62 0.33
CA SER A 66 19.05 -9.72 -0.73
C SER A 66 18.24 -8.42 -0.79
N SER A 67 16.96 -8.46 -0.40
CA SER A 67 16.08 -7.31 -0.23
C SER A 67 14.97 -7.62 0.78
N ILE A 68 14.30 -6.56 1.25
CA ILE A 68 13.04 -6.65 1.99
C ILE A 68 11.96 -5.99 1.14
N ASP A 69 11.04 -6.79 0.61
CA ASP A 69 9.95 -6.32 -0.25
C ASP A 69 8.62 -6.21 0.51
N LYS A 70 8.42 -7.07 1.52
CA LYS A 70 7.25 -7.03 2.40
C LYS A 70 7.58 -7.71 3.73
N ILE A 71 7.05 -7.18 4.82
CA ILE A 71 7.09 -7.81 6.14
C ILE A 71 5.67 -7.97 6.67
N ILE A 72 5.41 -9.11 7.31
CA ILE A 72 4.20 -9.32 8.11
C ILE A 72 4.64 -9.74 9.50
N PHE A 73 4.12 -9.08 10.52
CA PHE A 73 4.36 -9.46 11.91
C PHE A 73 3.10 -10.02 12.53
N GLN A 74 3.12 -11.32 12.83
CA GLN A 74 2.01 -12.04 13.42
C GLN A 74 2.52 -13.07 14.43
N ASP A 75 1.79 -13.25 15.54
CA ASP A 75 2.09 -14.25 16.57
C ASP A 75 3.56 -14.25 17.05
N ARG A 76 4.13 -13.05 17.21
CA ARG A 76 5.52 -12.80 17.62
C ARG A 76 6.57 -13.34 16.63
N GLN A 77 6.23 -13.43 15.36
CA GLN A 77 7.12 -13.83 14.28
C GLN A 77 7.08 -12.79 13.16
N TYR A 78 8.23 -12.60 12.51
CA TYR A 78 8.34 -11.81 11.28
C TYR A 78 8.40 -12.76 10.08
N LEU A 79 7.50 -12.58 9.13
CA LEU A 79 7.60 -13.17 7.80
C LEU A 79 8.11 -12.08 6.86
N VAL A 80 9.22 -12.35 6.17
CA VAL A 80 9.92 -11.39 5.33
C VAL A 80 10.01 -11.95 3.92
N LEU A 81 9.39 -11.27 2.96
CA LEU A 81 9.53 -11.60 1.55
C LEU A 81 10.75 -10.89 0.97
N ASP A 82 11.64 -11.68 0.39
CA ASP A 82 12.65 -11.26 -0.56
C ASP A 82 12.18 -11.66 -1.96
N LYS A 83 11.73 -10.69 -2.76
CA LYS A 83 11.22 -10.96 -4.12
C LYS A 83 12.33 -11.30 -5.10
N LYS A 84 13.55 -10.78 -4.88
CA LYS A 84 14.68 -11.03 -5.77
C LYS A 84 15.10 -12.50 -5.72
N THR A 85 14.99 -13.14 -4.57
CA THR A 85 15.22 -14.59 -4.41
C THR A 85 13.93 -15.42 -4.45
N ASN A 86 12.74 -14.80 -4.35
CA ASN A 86 11.44 -15.47 -4.23
C ASN A 86 11.34 -16.36 -2.99
N ILE A 87 11.90 -15.90 -1.87
CA ILE A 87 11.91 -16.65 -0.61
C ILE A 87 11.16 -15.86 0.46
N ILE A 88 10.35 -16.56 1.25
CA ILE A 88 9.74 -16.01 2.47
C ILE A 88 10.50 -16.56 3.67
N TYR A 89 11.21 -15.68 4.37
CA TYR A 89 11.95 -16.02 5.59
C TYR A 89 11.08 -15.81 6.82
N LYS A 90 11.28 -16.64 7.83
CA LYS A 90 10.62 -16.55 9.13
C LYS A 90 11.65 -16.31 10.22
N PHE A 91 11.45 -15.24 10.98
CA PHE A 91 12.26 -14.87 12.12
C PHE A 91 11.39 -14.78 13.38
N ASP A 92 11.97 -15.04 14.54
CA ASP A 92 11.30 -14.80 15.83
C ASP A 92 11.23 -13.30 16.15
N SER A 93 10.51 -12.95 17.23
CA SER A 93 10.36 -11.55 17.66
C SER A 93 11.67 -10.82 17.98
N LYS A 94 12.79 -11.54 18.13
CA LYS A 94 14.12 -10.98 18.41
C LYS A 94 15.02 -10.98 17.18
N GLY A 95 14.48 -11.35 16.01
CA GLY A 95 15.21 -11.40 14.75
C GLY A 95 16.01 -12.69 14.54
N LYS A 96 15.86 -13.70 15.40
CA LYS A 96 16.52 -15.00 15.19
C LYS A 96 15.84 -15.77 14.07
N TYR A 97 16.61 -16.38 13.18
CA TYR A 97 16.08 -17.20 12.10
C TYR A 97 15.37 -18.45 12.64
N ILE A 98 14.20 -18.76 12.07
CA ILE A 98 13.39 -19.95 12.39
C ILE A 98 13.40 -20.92 11.21
N SER A 99 12.93 -20.48 10.04
CA SER A 99 12.81 -21.28 8.82
C SER A 99 12.56 -20.41 7.59
N LYS A 100 12.54 -20.98 6.39
CA LYS A 100 12.17 -20.30 5.14
C LYS A 100 11.24 -21.15 4.29
N LEU A 101 10.40 -20.50 3.49
CA LEU A 101 9.69 -21.10 2.38
C LEU A 101 10.47 -20.76 1.11
N ASP A 102 11.16 -21.77 0.59
CA ASP A 102 12.07 -21.72 -0.55
C ASP A 102 11.73 -22.92 -1.46
N LYS A 103 10.62 -22.77 -2.20
CA LYS A 103 10.04 -23.81 -3.06
C LYS A 103 9.66 -23.25 -4.43
N LEU A 104 10.57 -22.47 -5.03
CA LEU A 104 10.37 -21.97 -6.39
C LEU A 104 10.38 -23.15 -7.39
N GLY A 105 9.29 -23.34 -8.14
CA GLY A 105 9.17 -24.43 -9.11
C GLY A 105 7.74 -24.66 -9.61
N GLU A 106 7.50 -25.82 -10.24
CA GLU A 106 6.22 -26.19 -10.87
C GLU A 106 5.52 -27.39 -10.19
N GLY A 107 6.11 -27.92 -9.12
CA GLY A 107 5.56 -29.00 -8.32
C GLY A 107 4.29 -28.60 -7.56
N PRO A 108 3.51 -29.59 -7.06
CA PRO A 108 2.23 -29.34 -6.40
C PRO A 108 2.36 -28.52 -5.11
N ASP A 109 3.48 -28.61 -4.41
CA ASP A 109 3.79 -27.84 -3.20
C ASP A 109 4.81 -26.71 -3.43
N GLU A 110 5.18 -26.46 -4.68
CA GLU A 110 6.06 -25.40 -5.15
C GLU A 110 5.24 -24.20 -5.66
N TYR A 111 5.91 -23.06 -5.84
CA TYR A 111 5.29 -21.83 -6.30
C TYR A 111 6.08 -21.15 -7.42
N PHE A 112 5.36 -20.39 -8.25
CA PHE A 112 5.94 -19.45 -9.21
C PHE A 112 6.43 -18.15 -8.54
N PRO A 113 7.23 -17.33 -9.25
CA PRO A 113 7.71 -16.06 -8.71
C PRO A 113 6.62 -15.24 -8.02
N ILE A 114 6.92 -14.80 -6.80
CA ILE A 114 5.95 -14.26 -5.86
C ILE A 114 5.66 -12.79 -6.21
N SER A 115 4.42 -12.49 -6.59
CA SER A 115 4.00 -11.09 -6.78
C SER A 115 3.57 -10.45 -5.46
N ASP A 116 2.88 -11.18 -4.58
CA ASP A 116 2.57 -10.75 -3.22
C ASP A 116 2.29 -11.93 -2.30
N PHE A 117 2.34 -11.70 -0.98
CA PHE A 117 1.90 -12.68 0.02
C PHE A 117 1.19 -11.99 1.19
N ASN A 118 0.25 -12.67 1.83
CA ASN A 118 -0.38 -12.24 3.08
C ASN A 118 -0.63 -13.41 4.02
N ILE A 119 -0.96 -13.09 5.28
CA ILE A 119 -1.57 -14.06 6.19
C ILE A 119 -3.07 -13.79 6.20
N ASN A 120 -3.86 -14.81 5.89
CA ASN A 120 -5.31 -14.72 5.91
C ASN A 120 -5.79 -14.52 7.36
N PRO A 121 -6.42 -13.37 7.70
CA PRO A 121 -6.81 -13.08 9.08
C PRO A 121 -7.94 -13.99 9.60
N TYR A 122 -8.62 -14.74 8.72
CA TYR A 122 -9.72 -15.62 9.07
C TYR A 122 -9.29 -17.08 9.28
N SER A 123 -8.24 -17.53 8.59
CA SER A 123 -7.73 -18.91 8.70
C SER A 123 -6.38 -19.00 9.40
N GLY A 124 -5.58 -17.92 9.41
CA GLY A 124 -4.19 -17.94 9.85
C GLY A 124 -3.20 -18.53 8.84
N ASN A 125 -3.69 -18.91 7.64
CA ASN A 125 -2.85 -19.49 6.61
C ASN A 125 -2.02 -18.43 5.90
N ILE A 126 -0.84 -18.82 5.44
CA ILE A 126 0.01 -18.02 4.57
C ILE A 126 -0.49 -18.24 3.15
N GLU A 127 -0.85 -17.16 2.47
CA GLU A 127 -1.28 -17.20 1.08
C GLU A 127 -0.34 -16.33 0.26
N LEU A 128 0.22 -16.90 -0.80
CA LEU A 128 1.08 -16.17 -1.73
C LEU A 128 0.56 -16.36 -3.15
N THR A 129 0.70 -15.33 -3.98
CA THR A 129 0.23 -15.36 -5.36
C THR A 129 1.36 -15.07 -6.33
N SER A 130 1.24 -15.62 -7.52
CA SER A 130 1.99 -15.18 -8.69
C SER A 130 1.19 -14.18 -9.50
N ILE A 131 1.82 -13.58 -10.51
CA ILE A 131 1.12 -12.71 -11.46
C ILE A 131 0.05 -13.44 -12.29
N TYR A 132 0.05 -14.78 -12.30
CA TYR A 132 -0.82 -15.60 -13.17
C TYR A 132 -2.16 -16.00 -12.53
N GLY A 133 -2.50 -15.46 -11.36
CA GLY A 133 -3.76 -15.81 -10.68
C GLY A 133 -3.73 -17.10 -9.87
N LEU A 134 -2.55 -17.71 -9.69
CA LEU A 134 -2.36 -18.86 -8.80
C LEU A 134 -2.06 -18.40 -7.38
N PHE A 135 -2.89 -18.85 -6.44
CA PHE A 135 -2.72 -18.69 -5.00
C PHE A 135 -2.27 -20.01 -4.38
N TYR A 136 -1.10 -20.00 -3.76
CA TYR A 136 -0.53 -21.13 -3.03
C TYR A 136 -0.75 -20.91 -1.54
N ILE A 137 -1.39 -21.88 -0.89
CA ILE A 137 -1.79 -21.78 0.51
C ILE A 137 -0.95 -22.74 1.35
N TYR A 138 -0.30 -22.19 2.37
CA TYR A 138 0.50 -22.92 3.33
C TYR A 138 0.00 -22.67 4.75
N ASP A 139 0.22 -23.63 5.65
CA ASP A 139 0.07 -23.39 7.08
C ASP A 139 1.19 -22.48 7.61
N ILE A 140 1.10 -22.10 8.89
CA ILE A 140 2.12 -21.26 9.53
C ILE A 140 3.51 -21.93 9.61
N ASN A 141 3.63 -23.23 9.39
CA ASN A 141 4.89 -23.97 9.38
C ASN A 141 5.44 -24.17 7.96
N PHE A 142 4.84 -23.57 6.94
CA PHE A 142 5.17 -23.75 5.53
C PHE A 142 4.86 -25.15 4.96
N SER A 143 3.92 -25.87 5.59
CA SER A 143 3.34 -27.08 5.00
C SER A 143 2.28 -26.67 3.97
N TRP A 144 2.38 -27.19 2.75
CA TRP A 144 1.41 -26.90 1.70
C TRP A 144 0.05 -27.48 2.04
N LEU A 145 -1.00 -26.71 1.79
CA LEU A 145 -2.39 -27.09 2.01
C LEU A 145 -3.12 -27.30 0.69
N GLU A 146 -3.11 -26.29 -0.17
CA GLU A 146 -3.76 -26.32 -1.48
C GLU A 146 -3.24 -25.22 -2.41
N THR A 147 -3.57 -25.33 -3.69
CA THR A 147 -3.37 -24.29 -4.70
C THR A 147 -4.71 -23.96 -5.35
N ILE A 148 -5.06 -22.67 -5.37
CA ILE A 148 -6.30 -22.14 -5.95
C ILE A 148 -5.95 -21.32 -7.19
N GLU A 149 -6.68 -21.53 -8.28
CA GLU A 149 -6.56 -20.73 -9.49
C GLU A 149 -7.74 -19.76 -9.61
N ILE A 150 -7.44 -18.47 -9.80
CA ILE A 150 -8.42 -17.44 -10.16
C ILE A 150 -8.34 -17.25 -11.68
N GLN A 151 -9.35 -17.78 -12.37
CA GLN A 151 -9.44 -17.70 -13.82
C GLN A 151 -9.81 -16.29 -14.29
N GLU A 152 -9.40 -15.94 -15.51
CA GLU A 152 -9.72 -14.67 -16.18
C GLU A 152 -9.18 -13.41 -15.49
N VAL A 153 -8.20 -13.54 -14.59
CA VAL A 153 -7.55 -12.41 -13.93
C VAL A 153 -6.43 -11.83 -14.77
N SER A 154 -6.28 -10.50 -14.72
CA SER A 154 -5.07 -9.83 -15.22
C SER A 154 -3.89 -10.05 -14.27
N SER A 155 -2.71 -9.50 -14.59
CA SER A 155 -1.51 -9.64 -13.75
C SER A 155 -1.75 -9.11 -12.33
N ILE A 156 -1.76 -10.00 -11.33
CA ILE A 156 -1.96 -9.62 -9.93
C ILE A 156 -0.67 -9.06 -9.35
N ASN A 157 -0.68 -7.79 -8.94
CA ASN A 157 0.46 -7.12 -8.30
C ASN A 157 0.38 -7.19 -6.77
N LYS A 158 -0.82 -6.99 -6.22
CA LYS A 158 -1.11 -6.98 -4.78
C LYS A 158 -2.48 -7.57 -4.52
N PHE A 159 -2.67 -8.15 -3.34
CA PHE A 159 -3.99 -8.54 -2.89
C PHE A 159 -4.19 -8.25 -1.42
N GLU A 160 -5.44 -8.08 -1.00
CA GLU A 160 -5.84 -7.90 0.39
C GLU A 160 -7.22 -8.54 0.61
N TYR A 161 -7.53 -8.89 1.85
CA TYR A 161 -8.85 -9.45 2.21
C TYR A 161 -9.84 -8.32 2.46
N LEU A 162 -10.93 -8.26 1.69
CA LEU A 162 -12.03 -7.35 1.97
C LEU A 162 -12.90 -7.91 3.12
N ASP A 163 -13.19 -9.20 3.04
CA ASP A 163 -13.82 -9.98 4.10
C ASP A 163 -13.37 -11.45 4.05
N LYS A 164 -14.10 -12.35 4.73
CA LYS A 164 -13.78 -13.79 4.79
C LYS A 164 -13.87 -14.50 3.43
N ASP A 165 -14.73 -14.01 2.55
CA ASP A 165 -15.02 -14.60 1.25
C ASP A 165 -14.41 -13.81 0.08
N ILE A 166 -14.40 -12.48 0.19
CA ILE A 166 -13.98 -11.58 -0.88
C ILE A 166 -12.53 -11.14 -0.70
N ILE A 167 -11.73 -11.37 -1.74
CA ILE A 167 -10.40 -10.81 -1.89
C ILE A 167 -10.41 -9.67 -2.90
N THR A 168 -9.65 -8.63 -2.60
CA THR A 168 -9.39 -7.50 -3.48
C THR A 168 -8.04 -7.70 -4.16
N LEU A 169 -8.01 -7.60 -5.48
CA LEU A 169 -6.83 -7.81 -6.32
C LEU A 169 -6.50 -6.50 -7.03
N TYR A 170 -5.27 -6.03 -6.86
CA TYR A 170 -4.75 -4.89 -7.61
C TYR A 170 -4.00 -5.40 -8.85
N CYS A 171 -4.46 -4.98 -10.02
CA CYS A 171 -3.94 -5.38 -11.32
C CYS A 171 -3.54 -4.12 -12.11
N SER A 172 -2.36 -3.57 -11.83
CA SER A 172 -1.91 -2.27 -12.38
C SER A 172 -1.86 -2.24 -13.91
N ASN A 173 -1.62 -3.39 -14.55
CA ASN A 173 -1.44 -3.50 -15.99
C ASN A 173 -2.77 -3.63 -16.76
N ASP A 174 -3.89 -3.81 -16.07
CA ASP A 174 -5.20 -3.84 -16.71
C ASP A 174 -5.68 -2.42 -17.00
N ARG A 175 -5.99 -2.15 -18.27
CA ARG A 175 -6.36 -0.82 -18.77
C ARG A 175 -7.81 -0.45 -18.53
N ASN A 176 -8.68 -1.45 -18.28
CA ASN A 176 -10.10 -1.22 -18.08
C ASN A 176 -10.43 -1.17 -16.58
N TYR A 177 -9.89 -2.12 -15.82
CA TYR A 177 -10.17 -2.29 -14.40
C TYR A 177 -8.88 -2.64 -13.66
N ASN A 178 -8.36 -1.76 -12.81
CA ASN A 178 -7.14 -2.02 -12.05
C ASN A 178 -7.41 -2.57 -10.63
N LEU A 179 -8.68 -2.70 -10.23
CA LEU A 179 -9.07 -3.22 -8.93
C LEU A 179 -10.22 -4.23 -9.09
N TRP A 180 -9.99 -5.48 -8.70
CA TRP A 180 -10.92 -6.58 -8.92
C TRP A 180 -11.32 -7.20 -7.59
N LEU A 181 -12.61 -7.44 -7.37
CA LEU A 181 -13.13 -8.07 -6.16
C LEU A 181 -13.63 -9.46 -6.54
N TYR A 182 -13.02 -10.49 -5.95
CA TYR A 182 -13.30 -11.89 -6.26
C TYR A 182 -13.84 -12.62 -5.03
N SER A 183 -15.02 -13.25 -5.16
CA SER A 183 -15.58 -14.13 -4.14
C SER A 183 -15.05 -15.55 -4.34
N ARG A 184 -14.46 -16.11 -3.28
CA ARG A 184 -13.94 -17.48 -3.30
C ARG A 184 -15.06 -18.52 -3.28
N SER A 185 -16.15 -18.24 -2.58
CA SER A 185 -17.29 -19.15 -2.47
C SER A 185 -18.07 -19.28 -3.78
N SER A 186 -18.33 -18.16 -4.46
CA SER A 186 -19.00 -18.18 -5.77
C SER A 186 -18.06 -18.49 -6.93
N LYS A 187 -16.74 -18.36 -6.70
CA LYS A 187 -15.69 -18.44 -7.72
C LYS A 187 -15.89 -17.44 -8.86
N ASP A 188 -16.38 -16.25 -8.53
CA ASP A 188 -16.73 -15.23 -9.52
C ASP A 188 -16.36 -13.82 -9.02
N TYR A 189 -16.25 -12.89 -9.96
CA TYR A 189 -16.00 -11.49 -9.67
C TYR A 189 -17.28 -10.82 -9.22
N VAL A 190 -17.29 -10.36 -7.97
CA VAL A 190 -18.40 -9.55 -7.45
C VAL A 190 -18.32 -8.11 -7.95
N ASN A 191 -17.11 -7.63 -8.30
CA ASN A 191 -16.92 -6.30 -8.88
C ASN A 191 -15.59 -6.16 -9.64
N LYS A 192 -15.55 -5.25 -10.61
CA LYS A 192 -14.33 -4.80 -11.31
C LYS A 192 -14.37 -3.28 -11.45
N LEU A 193 -13.41 -2.60 -10.85
CA LEU A 193 -13.41 -1.15 -10.67
C LEU A 193 -12.25 -0.51 -11.44
N SER A 194 -12.54 0.65 -12.04
CA SER A 194 -11.55 1.52 -12.68
C SER A 194 -11.18 2.63 -11.71
N MET A 195 -10.10 2.42 -10.96
CA MET A 195 -9.61 3.36 -9.95
C MET A 195 -8.59 4.33 -10.56
N PRO A 196 -8.52 5.60 -10.10
CA PRO A 196 -7.53 6.55 -10.59
C PRO A 196 -6.10 6.02 -10.37
N GLN A 197 -5.28 6.06 -11.41
CA GLN A 197 -3.87 5.70 -11.31
C GLN A 197 -3.01 6.96 -11.18
N SER A 198 -1.90 6.83 -10.45
CA SER A 198 -0.85 7.84 -10.47
C SER A 198 -0.25 7.92 -11.87
N ILE A 199 -0.15 9.13 -12.43
CA ILE A 199 0.47 9.34 -13.74
C ILE A 199 1.91 8.80 -13.78
N PHE A 200 2.58 8.72 -12.64
CA PHE A 200 3.93 8.21 -12.52
C PHE A 200 4.01 6.68 -12.58
N GLU A 201 3.00 5.99 -12.04
CA GLU A 201 2.91 4.53 -12.15
C GLU A 201 2.67 4.11 -13.61
N SER A 202 1.93 4.93 -14.38
CA SER A 202 1.73 4.70 -15.81
C SER A 202 3.02 4.77 -16.67
N PHE A 203 4.10 5.35 -16.14
CA PHE A 203 5.42 5.44 -16.82
C PHE A 203 6.42 4.39 -16.33
N GLY A 204 5.98 3.38 -15.58
CA GLY A 204 6.84 2.32 -15.06
C GLY A 204 7.61 2.72 -13.79
N GLY A 205 7.40 3.93 -13.27
CA GLY A 205 7.88 4.33 -11.96
C GLY A 205 6.93 3.84 -10.86
N THR A 206 7.27 2.77 -10.16
CA THR A 206 6.49 2.35 -8.98
C THR A 206 6.93 3.20 -7.79
N MET A 207 6.08 4.15 -7.37
CA MET A 207 6.36 4.95 -6.17
C MET A 207 5.75 4.34 -4.92
N LEU A 208 4.55 3.74 -5.01
CA LEU A 208 3.93 3.04 -3.89
C LEU A 208 4.06 1.53 -4.07
N ASN A 209 4.44 0.82 -3.00
CA ASN A 209 4.52 -0.64 -3.06
C ASN A 209 3.13 -1.29 -3.05
N ASN A 210 2.15 -0.77 -2.30
CA ASN A 210 0.79 -1.32 -2.21
C ASN A 210 -0.26 -0.20 -2.15
N PRO A 211 -1.17 -0.08 -3.14
CA PRO A 211 -2.22 0.93 -3.11
C PRO A 211 -3.43 0.51 -2.24
N LEU A 212 -3.46 -0.74 -1.79
CA LEU A 212 -4.49 -1.27 -0.89
C LEU A 212 -4.03 -1.05 0.55
N ALA A 213 -4.79 -0.26 1.30
CA ALA A 213 -4.54 -0.01 2.71
C ALA A 213 -5.69 -0.61 3.55
N ASN A 214 -5.37 -1.66 4.30
CA ASN A 214 -6.27 -2.22 5.29
C ASN A 214 -6.08 -1.51 6.64
N SER A 215 -7.18 -1.10 7.26
CA SER A 215 -7.18 -0.50 8.60
C SER A 215 -8.32 -1.05 9.46
N SER A 216 -8.41 -0.60 10.72
CA SER A 216 -9.50 -0.98 11.62
C SER A 216 -10.88 -0.52 11.13
N THR A 217 -10.92 0.52 10.28
CA THR A 217 -12.16 1.15 9.80
C THR A 217 -12.60 0.64 8.43
N GLY A 218 -11.76 -0.14 7.74
CA GLY A 218 -12.09 -0.75 6.46
C GLY A 218 -10.88 -0.88 5.53
N GLN A 219 -11.15 -1.17 4.27
CA GLN A 219 -10.16 -1.21 3.22
C GLN A 219 -10.24 0.06 2.36
N PHE A 220 -9.08 0.59 2.01
CA PHE A 220 -8.94 1.84 1.27
C PHE A 220 -8.04 1.67 0.06
N TYR A 221 -8.30 2.48 -0.96
CA TYR A 221 -7.43 2.67 -2.12
C TYR A 221 -6.78 4.05 -2.04
N CYS A 222 -5.44 4.06 -2.07
CA CYS A 222 -4.63 5.28 -2.05
C CYS A 222 -3.44 5.10 -3.00
N VAL A 223 -3.24 6.06 -3.90
CA VAL A 223 -2.06 6.13 -4.78
C VAL A 223 -1.44 7.52 -4.70
N PRO A 224 -0.12 7.66 -4.92
CA PRO A 224 0.54 8.95 -4.83
C PRO A 224 0.03 9.91 -5.90
N PHE A 225 0.12 11.20 -5.62
CA PHE A 225 -0.21 12.31 -6.52
C PHE A 225 -1.70 12.45 -6.89
N ILE A 226 -2.57 11.58 -6.38
CA ILE A 226 -4.02 11.71 -6.54
C ILE A 226 -4.66 12.40 -5.32
N ASN A 227 -4.02 12.31 -4.14
CA ASN A 227 -4.46 12.92 -2.87
C ASN A 227 -5.92 12.59 -2.48
N SER A 228 -6.49 11.56 -3.10
CA SER A 228 -7.88 11.11 -2.90
C SER A 228 -7.87 9.72 -2.33
N ILE A 229 -8.67 9.51 -1.29
CA ILE A 229 -8.79 8.23 -0.59
C ILE A 229 -10.17 7.66 -0.86
N TYR A 230 -10.21 6.45 -1.37
CA TYR A 230 -11.46 5.75 -1.66
C TYR A 230 -11.64 4.61 -0.66
N SER A 231 -12.81 4.51 -0.03
CA SER A 231 -13.19 3.30 0.70
C SER A 231 -13.67 2.25 -0.28
N ILE A 232 -13.19 1.03 -0.13
CA ILE A 232 -13.57 -0.13 -0.95
C ILE A 232 -14.62 -0.95 -0.20
N LYS A 233 -15.71 -1.27 -0.90
CA LYS A 233 -16.75 -2.21 -0.48
C LYS A 233 -17.11 -3.13 -1.63
N GLN A 234 -17.88 -4.17 -1.34
CA GLN A 234 -18.32 -5.12 -2.36
C GLN A 234 -19.07 -4.43 -3.51
N GLU A 235 -19.92 -3.45 -3.19
CA GLU A 235 -20.75 -2.73 -4.16
C GLU A 235 -19.93 -1.76 -5.03
N GLY A 236 -18.75 -1.36 -4.57
CA GLY A 236 -17.85 -0.47 -5.30
C GLY A 236 -16.92 0.33 -4.40
N ALA A 237 -16.27 1.34 -4.97
CA ALA A 237 -15.42 2.25 -4.24
C ALA A 237 -16.05 3.65 -4.15
N THR A 238 -16.02 4.25 -2.96
CA THR A 238 -16.57 5.59 -2.70
C THR A 238 -15.46 6.54 -2.26
N LEU A 239 -15.39 7.72 -2.89
CA LEU A 239 -14.46 8.78 -2.48
C LEU A 239 -14.81 9.25 -1.07
N GLN A 240 -13.91 9.05 -0.12
CA GLN A 240 -14.14 9.38 1.29
C GLN A 240 -13.42 10.67 1.70
N TYR A 241 -12.15 10.81 1.31
CA TYR A 241 -11.34 11.97 1.65
C TYR A 241 -10.62 12.53 0.43
N VAL A 242 -10.48 13.85 0.39
CA VAL A 242 -9.57 14.56 -0.51
C VAL A 242 -8.65 15.42 0.34
N TRP A 243 -7.34 15.25 0.19
CA TRP A 243 -6.35 16.07 0.87
C TRP A 243 -6.08 17.33 0.06
N ASP A 244 -6.27 18.47 0.73
CA ASP A 244 -6.03 19.80 0.18
C ASP A 244 -4.81 20.40 0.89
N PHE A 245 -3.70 20.47 0.18
CA PHE A 245 -2.45 21.06 0.65
C PHE A 245 -2.33 22.55 0.28
N GLY A 246 -3.44 23.20 -0.06
CA GLY A 246 -3.48 24.57 -0.58
C GLY A 246 -2.70 24.67 -1.89
N GLY A 247 -1.88 25.73 -2.02
CA GLY A 247 -1.02 25.92 -3.19
C GLY A 247 0.07 24.86 -3.37
N ASN A 248 0.26 23.96 -2.40
CA ASN A 248 1.18 22.83 -2.50
C ASN A 248 0.48 21.55 -2.95
N THR A 249 -0.82 21.55 -3.25
CA THR A 249 -1.51 20.36 -3.76
C THR A 249 -0.93 20.01 -5.13
N PHE A 250 -0.48 18.76 -5.31
CA PHE A 250 -0.01 18.34 -6.62
C PHE A 250 -1.11 18.48 -7.67
N GLU A 251 -0.81 19.21 -8.74
CA GLU A 251 -1.60 19.25 -9.95
C GLU A 251 -0.76 18.65 -11.07
N SER A 252 -1.30 17.67 -11.80
CA SER A 252 -0.61 17.03 -12.93
C SER A 252 -0.30 18.01 -14.07
N GLY A 253 -0.88 19.22 -14.04
CA GLY A 253 -0.75 20.22 -15.08
C GLY A 253 -1.24 19.71 -16.43
N THR A 254 -0.37 19.72 -17.44
CA THR A 254 -0.65 19.22 -18.80
C THR A 254 -0.18 17.78 -19.03
N LEU A 255 0.32 17.09 -17.99
CA LEU A 255 0.72 15.70 -18.13
C LEU A 255 -0.51 14.82 -18.34
N VAL A 256 -0.43 13.96 -19.36
CA VAL A 256 -1.42 12.93 -19.64
C VAL A 256 -0.75 11.58 -19.78
N ILE A 257 -1.48 10.52 -19.45
CA ILE A 257 -1.04 9.14 -19.66
C ILE A 257 -0.73 8.96 -21.15
N GLY A 258 0.50 8.54 -21.48
CA GLY A 258 0.98 8.38 -22.85
C GLY A 258 1.88 9.49 -23.38
N ASP A 259 2.13 10.55 -22.60
CA ASP A 259 3.17 11.54 -22.91
C ASP A 259 4.57 10.91 -23.05
N PRO A 260 5.53 11.52 -23.77
CA PRO A 260 6.89 11.00 -23.85
C PRO A 260 7.58 10.96 -22.47
N HIS A 261 8.35 9.89 -22.21
CA HIS A 261 9.08 9.71 -20.94
C HIS A 261 9.97 10.91 -20.58
N GLN A 262 10.53 11.62 -21.56
CA GLN A 262 11.34 12.82 -21.30
C GLN A 262 10.51 13.97 -20.71
N LYS A 263 9.30 14.23 -21.24
CA LYS A 263 8.40 15.28 -20.72
C LYS A 263 8.06 15.02 -19.25
N PHE A 264 7.95 13.74 -18.90
CA PHE A 264 7.74 13.30 -17.53
C PHE A 264 8.96 13.54 -16.65
N ILE A 265 10.18 13.16 -17.07
CA ILE A 265 11.42 13.45 -16.34
C ILE A 265 11.53 14.96 -16.09
N ASP A 266 11.38 15.76 -17.13
CA ASP A 266 11.53 17.22 -17.05
C ASP A 266 10.55 17.83 -16.03
N GLN A 267 9.31 17.33 -16.00
CA GLN A 267 8.29 17.79 -15.07
C GLN A 267 8.49 17.25 -13.65
N TYR A 268 8.98 16.02 -13.51
CA TYR A 268 9.32 15.42 -12.22
C TYR A 268 10.48 16.17 -11.55
N GLU A 269 11.59 16.37 -12.26
CA GLU A 269 12.80 17.03 -11.76
C GLU A 269 12.56 18.50 -11.40
N TYR A 270 11.73 19.22 -12.17
CA TYR A 270 11.50 20.65 -11.97
C TYR A 270 10.42 20.95 -10.93
N ASN A 271 9.25 20.30 -11.02
CA ASN A 271 8.05 20.68 -10.26
C ASN A 271 7.88 19.86 -8.97
N ILE A 272 8.11 18.55 -9.03
CA ILE A 272 7.74 17.63 -7.94
C ILE A 272 8.75 17.66 -6.80
N VAL A 273 10.04 17.75 -7.15
CA VAL A 273 11.13 17.88 -6.18
C VAL A 273 11.00 19.16 -5.35
N ASN A 274 10.41 20.23 -5.88
CA ASN A 274 10.57 21.57 -5.30
C ASN A 274 9.32 22.18 -4.65
N GLY A 275 8.13 21.58 -4.75
CA GLY A 275 6.94 22.32 -4.29
C GLY A 275 5.65 21.56 -3.98
N PHE A 276 5.49 20.29 -4.33
CA PHE A 276 4.17 19.64 -4.19
C PHE A 276 4.11 18.58 -3.10
N GLY A 277 2.96 18.55 -2.43
CA GLY A 277 2.54 17.55 -1.46
C GLY A 277 1.84 16.39 -2.15
N SER A 278 2.36 15.18 -1.91
CA SER A 278 1.81 13.94 -2.44
C SER A 278 1.74 12.90 -1.33
N LEU A 279 0.57 12.34 -1.09
CA LEU A 279 0.44 11.23 -0.16
C LEU A 279 1.21 10.00 -0.63
N TYR A 280 1.78 9.30 0.33
CA TYR A 280 2.61 8.13 0.10
C TYR A 280 2.00 6.91 0.78
N ASN A 281 1.86 6.92 2.12
CA ASN A 281 1.20 5.85 2.88
C ASN A 281 -0.02 6.40 3.64
N TYR A 282 -1.06 5.59 3.82
CA TYR A 282 -2.32 6.03 4.44
C TYR A 282 -2.93 4.95 5.34
N PHE A 283 -3.18 5.29 6.61
CA PHE A 283 -3.75 4.38 7.60
C PHE A 283 -4.79 5.11 8.44
N ASP A 284 -6.04 4.65 8.33
CA ASP A 284 -7.20 5.24 9.00
C ASP A 284 -7.57 4.48 10.28
N TYR A 285 -7.22 5.01 11.45
CA TYR A 285 -7.71 4.54 12.76
C TYR A 285 -8.99 5.27 13.15
N GLU A 286 -9.76 4.70 14.08
CA GLU A 286 -11.05 5.24 14.55
C GLU A 286 -11.10 6.76 14.75
N SER A 287 -10.12 7.36 15.43
CA SER A 287 -10.07 8.81 15.69
C SER A 287 -8.94 9.55 14.98
N THR A 288 -8.00 8.84 14.35
CA THR A 288 -6.72 9.41 13.88
C THR A 288 -6.32 8.81 12.55
N ILE A 289 -5.91 9.64 11.60
CA ILE A 289 -5.26 9.18 10.37
C ILE A 289 -3.76 9.35 10.54
N PHE A 290 -3.01 8.29 10.27
CA PHE A 290 -1.57 8.31 10.06
C PHE A 290 -1.32 8.33 8.55
N ALA A 291 -0.64 9.36 8.06
CA ALA A 291 -0.32 9.46 6.64
C ALA A 291 1.13 9.89 6.44
N GLN A 292 1.82 9.27 5.49
CA GLN A 292 3.12 9.75 5.03
C GLN A 292 2.93 10.48 3.71
N PHE A 293 3.77 11.47 3.45
CA PHE A 293 3.71 12.28 2.24
C PHE A 293 5.11 12.71 1.81
N TYR A 294 5.25 13.06 0.55
CA TYR A 294 6.43 13.69 -0.01
C TYR A 294 6.15 15.18 -0.23
N PHE A 295 7.08 16.05 0.19
CA PHE A 295 7.00 17.49 0.02
C PHE A 295 8.39 18.14 -0.01
N LYS A 296 8.68 18.96 -1.02
CA LYS A 296 9.97 19.68 -1.19
C LYS A 296 11.19 18.78 -1.00
N ASN A 297 11.19 17.62 -1.66
CA ASN A 297 12.23 16.60 -1.57
C ASN A 297 12.46 15.98 -0.19
N ASN A 298 11.48 16.08 0.71
CA ASN A 298 11.52 15.43 2.01
C ASN A 298 10.30 14.53 2.18
N PHE A 299 10.49 13.43 2.91
CA PHE A 299 9.38 12.66 3.44
C PHE A 299 8.90 13.30 4.74
N GLY A 300 7.59 13.46 4.85
CA GLY A 300 6.92 13.90 6.05
C GLY A 300 5.91 12.86 6.51
N THR A 301 5.62 12.88 7.79
CA THR A 301 4.49 12.14 8.35
C THR A 301 3.53 13.12 9.00
N MET A 302 2.24 12.80 8.89
CA MET A 302 1.15 13.54 9.47
C MET A 302 0.32 12.62 10.38
N LEU A 303 -0.05 13.17 11.54
CA LEU A 303 -1.12 12.66 12.38
C LEU A 303 -2.30 13.62 12.29
N TYR A 304 -3.44 13.17 11.78
CA TYR A 304 -4.65 13.95 11.67
C TYR A 304 -5.73 13.41 12.60
N ASN A 305 -6.19 14.21 13.56
CA ASN A 305 -7.26 13.85 14.47
C ASN A 305 -8.62 14.17 13.84
N LYS A 306 -9.42 13.14 13.53
CA LYS A 306 -10.70 13.23 12.82
C LYS A 306 -11.81 13.92 13.62
N VAL A 307 -11.71 13.96 14.95
CA VAL A 307 -12.74 14.56 15.82
C VAL A 307 -12.53 16.06 15.95
N SER A 308 -11.29 16.49 16.18
CA SER A 308 -10.93 17.90 16.40
C SER A 308 -10.55 18.63 15.11
N ASN A 309 -10.38 17.91 14.00
CA ASN A 309 -9.85 18.42 12.73
C ASN A 309 -8.49 19.11 12.86
N LYS A 310 -7.68 18.65 13.82
CA LYS A 310 -6.32 19.14 14.07
C LYS A 310 -5.32 18.14 13.53
N TYR A 311 -4.18 18.65 13.08
CA TYR A 311 -3.08 17.82 12.58
C TYR A 311 -1.74 18.29 13.11
N GLN A 312 -0.80 17.34 13.16
CA GLN A 312 0.61 17.55 13.45
C GLN A 312 1.42 16.99 12.29
N ILE A 313 2.42 17.76 11.86
CA ILE A 313 3.35 17.37 10.80
C ILE A 313 4.73 17.15 11.39
N TYR A 314 5.42 16.13 10.90
CA TYR A 314 6.75 15.76 11.31
C TYR A 314 7.59 15.54 10.07
N TYR A 315 8.63 16.36 9.91
CA TYR A 315 9.64 16.17 8.88
C TYR A 315 10.77 15.32 9.45
N ASP A 316 10.95 14.13 8.90
CA ASP A 316 12.07 13.27 9.24
C ASP A 316 12.82 12.89 7.96
N ASN A 317 14.01 13.46 7.83
CA ASN A 317 14.88 13.25 6.69
C ASN A 317 15.57 11.89 6.70
N TYR A 318 15.42 11.09 7.77
CA TYR A 318 16.17 9.84 7.97
C TYR A 318 15.33 8.62 8.33
N THR A 319 14.06 8.73 8.75
CA THR A 319 13.17 7.58 8.61
C THR A 319 13.00 7.31 7.13
N HIS A 320 13.56 6.19 6.67
CA HIS A 320 13.23 5.65 5.35
C HIS A 320 11.71 5.66 5.19
N SER A 321 11.26 6.19 4.06
CA SER A 321 9.86 6.36 3.64
C SER A 321 9.02 5.08 3.63
N LEU A 322 9.65 3.94 3.92
CA LEU A 322 9.12 2.61 3.76
C LEU A 322 8.55 2.14 5.10
N THR A 323 7.31 2.51 5.36
CA THR A 323 6.50 1.71 6.29
C THR A 323 6.10 0.43 5.56
N ILE A 324 6.55 -0.71 6.09
CA ILE A 324 6.40 -2.01 5.44
C ILE A 324 5.29 -2.86 6.06
N HIS A 325 4.92 -2.56 7.32
CA HIS A 325 3.84 -3.24 8.01
C HIS A 325 3.27 -2.37 9.13
N TYR A 326 1.95 -2.26 9.21
CA TYR A 326 1.26 -1.53 10.28
C TYR A 326 0.79 -2.47 11.36
N LEU A 327 0.86 -1.98 12.60
CA LEU A 327 0.39 -2.67 13.79
C LEU A 327 -0.77 -1.86 14.40
N VAL A 328 -1.49 -2.49 15.31
CA VAL A 328 -2.55 -1.82 16.08
C VAL A 328 -1.99 -0.64 16.87
N ASP A 329 -0.79 -0.79 17.44
CA ASP A 329 -0.16 0.20 18.32
C ASP A 329 1.16 0.77 17.75
N GLY A 330 1.37 0.68 16.43
CA GLY A 330 2.65 1.07 15.85
C GLY A 330 2.82 0.67 14.40
N TYR A 331 4.07 0.60 13.95
CA TYR A 331 4.42 0.04 12.65
C TYR A 331 5.87 -0.48 12.65
N ILE A 332 6.21 -1.19 11.59
CA ILE A 332 7.55 -1.71 11.34
C ILE A 332 8.12 -1.03 10.10
N SER A 333 9.38 -0.62 10.21
CA SER A 333 10.24 -0.21 9.12
C SER A 333 11.55 -1.01 9.18
N TYR A 334 12.47 -0.76 8.25
CA TYR A 334 13.79 -1.37 8.26
C TYR A 334 14.86 -0.38 7.82
N THR A 335 16.10 -0.65 8.23
CA THR A 335 17.28 0.13 7.86
C THR A 335 18.48 -0.77 7.67
N SER A 336 19.50 -0.28 6.96
CA SER A 336 20.84 -0.88 7.00
C SER A 336 21.57 -0.50 8.28
N GLU A 337 22.59 -1.28 8.64
CA GLU A 337 23.49 -0.97 9.75
C GLU A 337 24.17 0.39 9.58
N GLU A 338 24.62 0.73 8.37
CA GLU A 338 25.24 2.03 8.06
C GLU A 338 24.33 3.21 8.39
N ASN A 339 23.03 3.06 8.15
CA ASN A 339 22.06 4.14 8.37
C ASN A 339 21.47 4.12 9.78
N LEU A 340 21.62 3.04 10.57
CA LEU A 340 21.02 2.93 11.90
C LEU A 340 21.37 4.12 12.80
N GLU A 341 22.66 4.47 12.91
CA GLU A 341 23.06 5.61 13.76
C GLU A 341 22.44 6.93 13.30
N LYS A 342 22.31 7.13 11.97
CA LYS A 342 21.66 8.31 11.39
C LYS A 342 20.17 8.36 11.75
N VAL A 343 19.47 7.23 11.64
CA VAL A 343 18.06 7.12 12.04
C VAL A 343 17.89 7.39 13.55
N LEU A 344 18.79 6.86 14.38
CA LEU A 344 18.68 6.99 15.84
C LEU A 344 19.07 8.38 16.37
N LYS A 345 19.93 9.13 15.67
CA LYS A 345 20.55 10.38 16.15
C LYS A 345 20.38 11.60 15.23
N ASN A 346 19.45 11.59 14.28
CA ASN A 346 19.20 12.73 13.38
C ASN A 346 18.98 14.06 14.18
N ALA A 347 19.38 15.20 13.62
CA ALA A 347 19.24 16.54 14.21
C ALA A 347 17.82 16.86 14.73
N ASN A 348 16.79 16.25 14.14
CA ASN A 348 15.40 16.42 14.55
C ASN A 348 14.88 15.31 15.48
N THR A 349 15.65 14.24 15.73
CA THR A 349 15.22 13.09 16.54
C THR A 349 16.30 12.41 17.36
N THR A 350 16.02 12.06 18.62
CA THR A 350 16.90 11.20 19.43
C THR A 350 16.11 10.03 20.02
N PHE A 351 16.34 8.82 19.49
CA PHE A 351 15.72 7.61 20.01
C PHE A 351 16.53 7.02 21.17
N ASN A 352 15.84 6.62 22.24
CA ASN A 352 16.44 5.80 23.29
C ASN A 352 16.34 4.33 22.86
N ALA A 353 17.36 3.84 22.15
CA ALA A 353 17.41 2.46 21.66
C ALA A 353 17.94 1.51 22.74
N LYS A 354 17.30 0.35 22.89
CA LYS A 354 17.84 -0.77 23.67
C LYS A 354 18.74 -1.63 22.77
N ASN A 355 19.95 -1.91 23.25
CA ASN A 355 20.96 -2.76 22.61
C ASN A 355 21.58 -2.17 21.33
N MET A 356 22.88 -1.86 21.39
CA MET A 356 23.68 -1.48 20.21
C MET A 356 24.35 -2.73 19.62
N ILE A 357 24.32 -2.84 18.29
CA ILE A 357 24.90 -3.97 17.54
C ILE A 357 26.44 -3.79 17.46
N GLN A 358 27.18 -4.89 17.54
CA GLN A 358 28.61 -4.91 17.22
C GLN A 358 28.81 -5.04 15.70
N LYS A 359 29.58 -4.12 15.11
CA LYS A 359 29.87 -4.06 13.67
C LYS A 359 30.55 -5.34 13.18
N ASN A 360 29.94 -6.02 12.21
CA ASN A 360 30.54 -7.11 11.43
C ASN A 360 30.08 -7.03 9.97
N HIS A 361 30.71 -7.81 9.07
CA HIS A 361 30.47 -7.79 7.62
C HIS A 361 28.98 -7.88 7.23
N GLU A 362 28.63 -7.16 6.13
CA GLU A 362 27.26 -6.87 5.62
C GLU A 362 26.14 -7.73 6.20
N PRO A 363 25.54 -7.34 7.35
CA PRO A 363 24.46 -8.09 7.95
C PRO A 363 23.15 -7.90 7.19
N ASN A 364 22.20 -8.80 7.45
CA ASN A 364 20.81 -8.58 7.07
C ASN A 364 20.30 -7.22 7.57
N PRO A 365 19.28 -6.63 6.92
CA PRO A 365 18.69 -5.39 7.39
C PRO A 365 18.15 -5.51 8.82
N ILE A 366 18.11 -4.37 9.50
CA ILE A 366 17.68 -4.25 10.88
C ILE A 366 16.25 -3.73 10.87
N LEU A 367 15.35 -4.42 11.56
CA LEU A 367 13.98 -3.95 11.73
C LEU A 367 13.92 -2.90 12.82
N LEU A 368 13.10 -1.89 12.57
CA LEU A 368 12.75 -0.85 13.53
C LEU A 368 11.25 -0.97 13.81
N LYS A 369 10.91 -1.45 15.01
CA LYS A 369 9.53 -1.57 15.45
C LYS A 369 9.18 -0.36 16.31
N TYR A 370 8.39 0.53 15.74
CA TYR A 370 7.93 1.75 16.38
C TYR A 370 6.63 1.48 17.11
N LYS A 371 6.55 1.87 18.39
CA LYS A 371 5.31 1.81 19.17
C LYS A 371 4.80 3.22 19.44
N PHE A 372 3.57 3.51 19.02
CA PHE A 372 2.93 4.79 19.28
C PHE A 372 2.79 5.05 20.78
N LYS A 373 2.86 6.31 21.19
CA LYS A 373 2.36 6.72 22.51
C LYS A 373 0.85 6.52 22.50
N GLU A 374 0.30 6.06 23.62
CA GLU A 374 -1.16 6.07 23.82
C GLU A 374 -1.64 7.51 23.63
N THR A 375 -2.44 7.72 22.58
CA THR A 375 -3.10 8.99 22.34
C THR A 375 -4.22 9.10 23.39
N ARG A 376 -4.08 10.06 24.30
CA ARG A 376 -5.15 10.41 25.25
C ARG A 376 -6.24 11.21 24.55
#